data_AF-A0A139XG38-F1
#
_entry.id   AF-A0A139XG38-F1
#
_cell.length_a   1.000
_cell.length_b   1.000
_cell.length_c   1.000
_cell.angle_alpha   90.00
_cell.angle_beta   90.00
_cell.angle_gamma   90.00
#
_symmetry.space_group_name_H-M   'P 1'
#
loop_
_entity.id
_entity.type
_entity.pdbx_description
1 polymer ?
#
loop_
_entity_poly.entity_id
_entity_poly.type
_entity_poly.pdbx_seq_one_letter_code
_entity_poly.pdbx_strand_id
1 'polypeptide(L)'
;MKNIWSYFRKWLSLSVATFLGLLAIQIGLPALLLFLQVSSFELNIGDLWILNWENEASGSGICFNLVPLLAIAIIVSLVGIFMKSLRKR
;
A
#
# COMPACT_ATOMS: atom_id res chain seq x y z
N MET A 1 -13.91 26.12 -13.25
CA MET A 1 -13.15 25.49 -12.15
C MET A 1 -13.87 24.37 -11.38
N LYS A 2 -15.20 24.18 -11.50
CA LYS A 2 -15.96 23.12 -10.77
C LYS A 2 -15.45 21.68 -11.01
N ASN A 3 -14.78 21.43 -12.13
CA ASN A 3 -14.41 20.07 -12.54
C ASN A 3 -13.15 19.56 -11.82
N ILE A 4 -12.12 20.40 -11.64
CA ILE A 4 -10.84 20.00 -11.03
C ILE A 4 -11.01 19.58 -9.58
N TRP A 5 -11.85 20.31 -8.84
CA TRP A 5 -12.13 20.01 -7.43
C TRP A 5 -12.85 18.67 -7.26
N SER A 6 -13.74 18.32 -8.18
CA SER A 6 -14.41 17.00 -8.19
C SER A 6 -13.41 15.86 -8.46
N TYR A 7 -12.49 16.05 -9.41
CA TYR A 7 -11.43 15.07 -9.69
C TYR A 7 -10.49 14.92 -8.51
N PHE A 8 -10.07 16.03 -7.89
CA PHE A 8 -9.22 16.02 -6.72
C PHE A 8 -9.86 15.28 -5.54
N ARG A 9 -11.13 15.56 -5.23
CA ARG A 9 -11.85 14.83 -4.16
C ARG A 9 -11.96 13.33 -4.44
N LYS A 10 -12.24 12.95 -5.69
CA LYS A 10 -12.30 11.53 -6.09
C LYS A 10 -10.95 10.85 -5.95
N TRP A 11 -9.88 11.51 -6.39
CA TRP A 11 -8.52 11.02 -6.22
C TRP A 11 -8.16 10.87 -4.74
N LEU A 12 -8.40 11.89 -3.93
CA LEU A 12 -8.11 11.84 -2.49
C LEU A 12 -8.89 10.73 -1.80
N SER A 13 -10.19 10.60 -2.08
CA SER A 13 -11.03 9.53 -1.53
C SER A 13 -10.54 8.15 -1.96
N LEU A 14 -10.09 7.99 -3.21
CA LEU A 14 -9.55 6.74 -3.71
C LEU A 14 -8.20 6.42 -3.04
N SER A 15 -7.30 7.40 -2.92
CA SER A 15 -6.02 7.25 -2.22
C SER A 15 -6.22 6.83 -0.77
N VAL A 16 -7.16 7.46 -0.05
CA VAL A 16 -7.48 7.10 1.34
C VAL A 16 -8.05 5.69 1.42
N ALA A 17 -8.98 5.32 0.54
CA ALA A 17 -9.54 3.97 0.50
C ALA A 17 -8.47 2.91 0.19
N THR A 18 -7.60 3.17 -0.78
CA THR A 18 -6.47 2.30 -1.13
C THR A 18 -5.50 2.19 0.03
N PHE A 19 -5.16 3.29 0.71
CA PHE A 19 -4.29 3.28 1.87
C PHE A 19 -4.87 2.47 3.03
N LEU A 20 -6.16 2.63 3.33
CA LEU A 20 -6.85 1.81 4.34
C LEU A 20 -6.87 0.32 3.95
N GLY A 21 -7.07 -0.01 2.68
CA GLY A 21 -6.98 -1.37 2.19
C GLY A 21 -5.57 -1.96 2.35
N LEU A 22 -4.53 -1.18 2.05
CA LEU A 22 -3.14 -1.58 2.25
C LEU A 22 -2.81 -1.77 3.73
N LEU A 23 -3.36 -0.94 4.63
CA LEU A 23 -3.23 -1.14 6.08
C LEU A 23 -3.89 -2.45 6.54
N ALA A 24 -5.09 -2.76 6.02
CA ALA A 24 -5.74 -4.04 6.33
C ALA A 24 -4.90 -5.23 5.85
N ILE A 25 -4.29 -5.13 4.66
CA ILE A 25 -3.36 -6.15 4.15
C ILE A 25 -2.13 -6.23 5.05
N GLN A 26 -1.55 -5.11 5.48
CA GLN A 26 -0.42 -5.08 6.41
C GLN A 26 -0.72 -5.80 7.73
N ILE A 27 -1.97 -5.78 8.21
CA ILE A 27 -2.37 -6.51 9.43
C ILE A 27 -2.62 -8.00 9.14
N GLY A 28 -3.17 -8.34 7.98
CA GLY A 28 -3.49 -9.72 7.62
C GLY A 28 -2.32 -10.54 7.07
N LEU A 29 -1.38 -9.88 6.40
CA LEU A 29 -0.22 -10.52 5.77
C LEU A 29 0.71 -11.22 6.79
N PRO A 30 1.01 -10.69 7.99
CA PRO A 30 1.80 -11.38 9.00
C PRO A 30 1.19 -12.71 9.39
N ALA A 31 -0.13 -12.75 9.59
CA ALA A 31 -0.83 -13.99 9.93
C ALA A 31 -0.71 -15.03 8.80
N LEU A 32 -0.77 -14.59 7.55
CA LEU A 32 -0.59 -15.45 6.38
C LEU A 32 0.85 -15.95 6.24
N LEU A 33 1.86 -15.10 6.44
CA LEU A 33 3.27 -15.48 6.38
C LEU A 33 3.66 -16.44 7.51
N LEU A 34 3.12 -16.25 8.72
CA LEU A 34 3.26 -17.20 9.83
C LEU A 34 2.64 -18.55 9.49
N PHE A 35 1.41 -18.55 8.95
CA PHE A 35 0.71 -19.77 8.55
C PHE A 35 1.50 -20.56 7.51
N LEU A 36 2.14 -19.86 6.57
CA LEU A 36 2.97 -20.45 5.53
C LEU A 36 4.42 -20.72 5.97
N GLN A 37 4.79 -20.42 7.23
CA GLN A 37 6.14 -20.57 7.78
C GLN A 37 7.24 -19.93 6.92
N VAL A 38 6.95 -18.76 6.33
CA VAL A 38 7.88 -18.06 5.44
C VAL A 38 9.11 -17.60 6.23
N SER A 39 10.31 -17.92 5.75
CA SER A 39 11.57 -17.48 6.35
C SER A 39 11.66 -15.94 6.40
N SER A 40 12.36 -15.40 7.40
CA SER A 40 12.58 -13.96 7.52
C SER A 40 13.21 -13.38 6.26
N PHE A 41 12.77 -12.20 5.85
CA PHE A 41 13.35 -11.48 4.71
C PHE A 41 13.20 -9.98 4.87
N GLU A 42 14.14 -9.24 4.26
CA GLU A 42 14.07 -7.79 4.15
C GLU A 42 14.05 -7.38 2.69
N LEU A 43 13.17 -6.43 2.37
CA LEU A 43 13.02 -5.84 1.05
C LEU A 43 13.28 -4.35 1.16
N ASN A 44 14.45 -3.96 0.64
CA ASN A 44 15.00 -2.62 0.70
C ASN A 44 15.33 -2.14 -0.72
N ILE A 45 15.09 -0.85 -1.00
CA ILE A 45 15.54 -0.19 -2.24
C ILE A 45 16.49 0.93 -1.86
N GLY A 46 17.80 0.66 -1.94
CA GLY A 46 18.82 1.56 -1.40
C GLY A 46 18.65 1.74 0.11
N ASP A 47 18.59 2.98 0.57
CA ASP A 47 18.35 3.32 1.98
C ASP A 47 16.85 3.33 2.36
N LEU A 48 15.95 3.08 1.41
CA LEU A 48 14.52 3.00 1.67
C LEU A 48 14.13 1.58 2.08
N TRP A 49 13.84 1.43 3.36
CA TRP A 49 13.20 0.25 3.93
C TRP A 49 11.73 0.18 3.50
N ILE A 50 11.32 -0.92 2.85
CA ILE A 50 9.96 -1.08 2.32
C ILE A 50 9.18 -2.10 3.15
N LEU A 51 9.77 -3.27 3.36
CA LEU A 51 9.16 -4.39 4.06
C LEU A 51 10.26 -5.20 4.74
N ASN A 52 10.14 -5.39 6.05
CA ASN A 52 10.89 -6.41 6.77
C ASN A 52 9.91 -7.39 7.40
N TRP A 53 10.18 -8.67 7.16
CA TRP A 53 9.52 -9.78 7.78
C TRP A 53 10.50 -10.54 8.68
N GLU A 54 10.18 -10.62 9.98
CA GLU A 54 10.89 -11.46 10.95
C GLU A 54 9.98 -12.60 11.39
N ASN A 55 10.40 -13.83 11.10
CA ASN A 55 9.71 -15.03 11.56
C ASN A 55 10.20 -15.41 12.96
N GLU A 56 9.83 -14.62 13.96
CA GLU A 56 10.14 -14.89 15.36
C GLU A 56 8.91 -15.28 16.19
N ALA A 57 9.04 -16.35 16.98
CA ALA A 57 8.02 -16.81 17.92
C ALA A 57 7.79 -15.81 19.08
N SER A 58 8.73 -14.90 19.33
CA SER A 58 8.69 -13.82 20.34
C SER A 58 7.86 -12.61 19.92
N GLY A 59 7.47 -12.52 18.65
CA GLY A 59 6.71 -11.40 18.12
C GLY A 59 7.62 -10.28 17.60
N SER A 60 7.86 -10.32 16.30
CA SER A 60 8.24 -9.17 15.48
C SER A 60 7.54 -9.35 14.14
N GLY A 61 6.26 -8.98 14.11
CA GLY A 61 5.41 -9.08 12.93
C GLY A 61 5.81 -8.08 11.85
N ILE A 62 5.46 -8.36 10.59
CA ILE A 62 5.85 -7.57 9.41
C ILE A 62 5.87 -6.08 9.72
N CYS A 63 7.02 -5.45 9.53
CA CYS A 63 7.14 -4.00 9.55
C CYS A 63 7.14 -3.48 8.12
N PHE A 64 6.04 -2.85 7.72
CA PHE A 64 6.02 -2.02 6.52
C PHE A 64 6.37 -0.59 6.88
N ASN A 65 7.16 0.03 6.03
CA ASN A 65 7.32 1.47 6.09
C ASN A 65 6.05 2.14 5.53
N LEU A 66 5.41 2.96 6.36
CA LEU A 66 4.18 3.67 6.00
C LEU A 66 4.40 4.68 4.86
N VAL A 67 5.62 5.20 4.70
CA VAL A 67 5.93 6.21 3.68
C VAL A 67 5.87 5.61 2.27
N PRO A 68 6.58 4.50 1.93
CA PRO A 68 6.37 3.77 0.69
C PRO A 68 4.92 3.32 0.48
N LEU A 69 4.24 2.87 1.55
CA LEU A 69 2.84 2.42 1.45
C LEU A 69 1.91 3.55 0.99
N LEU A 70 2.08 4.74 1.55
CA LEU A 70 1.34 5.93 1.16
C LEU A 70 1.68 6.36 -0.27
N ALA A 71 2.96 6.30 -0.67
CA ALA A 71 3.40 6.61 -2.02
C ALA A 71 2.74 5.66 -3.04
N ILE A 72 2.70 4.36 -2.76
CA ILE A 72 2.02 3.35 -3.60
C ILE A 72 0.54 3.67 -3.70
N ALA A 73 -0.14 3.97 -2.59
CA ALA A 73 -1.56 4.32 -2.60
C ALA A 73 -1.88 5.52 -3.50
N ILE A 74 -1.03 6.55 -3.45
CA ILE A 74 -1.13 7.76 -4.29
C ILE A 74 -0.92 7.43 -5.77
N ILE A 75 0.12 6.65 -6.11
CA ILE A 75 0.46 6.33 -7.50
C ILE A 75 -0.64 5.44 -8.11
N VAL A 76 -1.05 4.39 -7.41
CA VAL A 76 -2.07 3.45 -7.88
C VAL A 76 -3.42 4.14 -8.07
N SER A 77 -3.82 5.00 -7.14
CA SER A 77 -5.08 5.76 -7.27
C SER A 77 -5.04 6.73 -8.45
N LEU A 78 -3.89 7.37 -8.69
CA LEU A 78 -3.68 8.27 -9.83
C LEU A 78 -3.77 7.49 -11.14
N VAL A 79 -3.03 6.39 -11.27
CA VAL A 79 -3.06 5.50 -12.45
C VAL A 79 -4.48 4.98 -12.71
N GLY A 80 -5.19 4.54 -11.66
CA GLY A 80 -6.57 4.07 -11.78
C GLY A 80 -7.53 5.13 -12.32
N ILE A 81 -7.35 6.40 -11.93
CA ILE A 81 -8.13 7.51 -12.48
C ILE A 81 -7.77 7.78 -13.94
N PHE A 82 -6.48 7.79 -14.28
CA PHE A 82 -6.02 7.98 -15.66
C PHE A 82 -6.54 6.88 -16.59
N MET A 83 -6.43 5.61 -16.21
CA MET A 83 -6.95 4.49 -17.00
C MET A 83 -8.46 4.58 -17.21
N LYS A 84 -9.22 4.96 -16.17
CA LYS A 84 -10.67 5.15 -16.28
C LYS A 84 -11.06 6.33 -17.16
N SER A 85 -10.22 7.37 -17.20
CA SER A 85 -10.38 8.51 -18.10
C SER A 85 -10.08 8.12 -19.55
N LEU A 86 -9.04 7.33 -19.80
CA LEU A 86 -8.67 6.84 -21.13
C LEU A 86 -9.76 5.92 -21.70
N ARG A 87 -10.34 5.04 -20.88
CA ARG A 87 -11.43 4.12 -21.31
C ARG A 87 -12.73 4.82 -21.68
N LYS A 88 -12.91 6.09 -21.28
CA LYS A 88 -14.14 6.87 -21.56
C LYS A 88 -14.05 7.73 -22.83
N ARG A 89 -12.90 7.79 -23.50
CA ARG A 89 -12.76 8.31 -24.85
C ARG A 89 -12.86 7.17 -25.85
#